data_AF-A0A136PBM3-F1
#
_entry.id   AF-A0A136PBM3-F1
#
_cell.length_a   1.000
_cell.length_b   1.000
_cell.length_c   1.000
_cell.angle_alpha   90.00
_cell.angle_beta   90.00
_cell.angle_gamma   90.00
#
_symmetry.space_group_name_H-M   'P 1'
#
loop_
_entity.id
_entity.type
_entity.pdbx_description
1 polymer ?
#
loop_
_entity_poly.entity_id
_entity_poly.type
_entity_poly.pdbx_seq_one_letter_code
_entity_poly.pdbx_strand_id
1 'polypeptide(L)'
;MLKHFLAVMLLFVLGVSTFSQSIPSGTGRYTALGSSPFILDAHVDMLNNPAWNNMYRDYAFADLTPETGAGFDGHAGVTFGVGKKWNLGFIVNRRSDMWENFRDTSNNLFPGNSSPIVPFMGLIGTSVNKNFHIGLAPYVAMWSRKGTSSDTTATNTDASSNSMGANLGFIYMIKKGWVEGNFTFRMNKYKSESTTGSVTSTLENDGGIQFGANFRGWIYPSKGSKVALVPVLGFNTMSFQPKSTSGSTTVTGLNYSWMSINGGVGLNWPIMDDIQIAGGVTAFYNTAKADSGNVEIKSTDLIAPVFHMAVETRIADWLTGRLGFQKGINSEKNEFTAGSLTGEVSELLAHNSSSISLGAGFHFGRFSIDATVSERWFRHGFNFLSGGDNEDMFGVISASYNFAK
;
A
#
# COMPACT_ATOMS: atom_id res chain seq x y z
N MET A 1 27.52 -11.36 -30.53
CA MET A 1 26.52 -12.24 -29.88
C MET A 1 27.11 -13.12 -28.77
N LEU A 2 28.21 -13.85 -29.01
CA LEU A 2 28.79 -14.79 -28.03
C LEU A 2 29.18 -14.17 -26.67
N LYS A 3 29.64 -12.90 -26.64
CA LYS A 3 30.02 -12.19 -25.40
C LYS A 3 28.83 -11.80 -24.50
N HIS A 4 27.66 -11.57 -25.08
CA HIS A 4 26.44 -11.27 -24.32
C HIS A 4 25.79 -12.57 -23.80
N PHE A 5 25.87 -13.65 -24.59
CA PHE A 5 25.43 -14.98 -24.18
C PHE A 5 26.30 -15.56 -23.05
N LEU A 6 27.61 -15.32 -23.08
CA LEU A 6 28.53 -15.74 -22.02
C LEU A 6 28.32 -14.95 -20.73
N ALA A 7 27.95 -13.66 -20.80
CA ALA A 7 27.60 -12.84 -19.63
C ALA A 7 26.28 -13.29 -18.98
N VAL A 8 25.28 -13.64 -19.80
CA VAL A 8 24.00 -14.22 -19.33
C VAL A 8 24.21 -15.63 -18.75
N MET A 9 25.09 -16.44 -19.35
CA MET A 9 25.47 -17.75 -18.79
C MET A 9 26.32 -17.63 -17.52
N LEU A 10 27.21 -16.64 -17.40
CA LEU A 10 27.96 -16.41 -16.15
C LEU A 10 27.04 -15.95 -15.01
N LEU A 11 26.00 -15.16 -15.31
CA LEU A 11 24.94 -14.83 -14.36
C LEU A 11 24.14 -16.07 -13.93
N PHE A 12 23.92 -17.01 -14.84
CA PHE A 12 23.24 -18.28 -14.55
C PHE A 12 24.12 -19.29 -13.77
N VAL A 13 25.42 -19.34 -14.04
CA VAL A 13 26.34 -20.33 -13.43
C VAL A 13 26.82 -19.90 -12.04
N LEU A 14 26.79 -18.61 -11.69
CA LEU A 14 27.06 -18.13 -10.33
C LEU A 14 25.89 -18.36 -9.35
N GLY A 15 24.75 -18.88 -9.81
CA GLY A 15 23.54 -19.13 -9.01
C GLY A 15 23.43 -20.52 -8.36
N VAL A 16 24.37 -21.44 -8.62
CA VAL A 16 24.27 -22.83 -8.17
C VAL A 16 25.36 -23.15 -7.13
N SER A 17 25.30 -22.48 -5.98
CA SER A 17 26.06 -22.92 -4.81
C SER A 17 25.29 -22.61 -3.52
N THR A 18 24.85 -23.70 -2.87
CA THR A 18 24.44 -23.85 -1.46
C THR A 18 23.31 -22.93 -0.96
N PHE A 19 22.15 -23.59 -0.77
CA PHE A 19 20.87 -23.28 -0.11
C PHE A 19 20.71 -21.97 0.66
N SER A 20 20.62 -20.86 -0.07
CA SER A 20 19.71 -19.79 0.32
C SER A 20 18.53 -19.87 -0.63
N GLN A 21 17.33 -20.14 -0.10
CA GLN A 21 16.10 -20.19 -0.90
C GLN A 21 15.68 -18.75 -1.25
N SER A 22 15.05 -18.59 -2.42
CA SER A 22 14.33 -17.38 -2.74
C SER A 22 13.32 -17.07 -1.63
N ILE A 23 13.05 -15.79 -1.40
CA ILE A 23 12.01 -15.33 -0.48
C ILE A 23 10.90 -14.76 -1.36
N PRO A 24 9.83 -15.53 -1.63
CA PRO A 24 8.70 -15.02 -2.39
C PRO A 24 8.15 -13.78 -1.71
N SER A 25 8.05 -12.67 -2.44
CA SER A 25 7.52 -11.42 -1.90
C SER A 25 7.08 -10.48 -3.01
N GLY A 26 6.43 -9.39 -2.61
CA GLY A 26 6.08 -8.31 -3.52
C GLY A 26 4.59 -8.04 -3.52
N THR A 27 4.19 -6.90 -4.08
CA THR A 27 2.77 -6.58 -4.23
C THR A 27 2.04 -7.64 -5.07
N GLY A 28 2.74 -8.26 -6.04
CA GLY A 28 2.23 -9.38 -6.83
C GLY A 28 1.86 -10.59 -5.97
N ARG A 29 2.75 -11.01 -5.07
CA ARG A 29 2.46 -12.11 -4.12
C ARG A 29 1.33 -11.74 -3.16
N TYR A 30 1.40 -10.56 -2.54
CA TYR A 30 0.42 -10.12 -1.55
C TYR A 30 -1.00 -10.00 -2.15
N THR A 31 -1.12 -9.43 -3.34
CA THR A 31 -2.39 -9.27 -4.05
C THR A 31 -2.93 -10.62 -4.54
N ALA A 32 -2.06 -11.53 -5.01
CA ALA A 32 -2.44 -12.90 -5.40
C ALA A 32 -3.02 -13.72 -4.23
N LEU A 33 -2.69 -13.34 -2.99
CA LEU A 33 -3.20 -13.94 -1.75
C LEU A 33 -4.34 -13.13 -1.15
N GLY A 34 -5.02 -12.33 -1.97
CA GLY A 34 -6.23 -11.58 -1.61
C GLY A 34 -5.95 -10.44 -0.63
N SER A 35 -4.72 -9.91 -0.61
CA SER A 35 -4.30 -8.86 0.31
C SER A 35 -4.56 -9.21 1.79
N SER A 36 -4.51 -10.50 2.11
CA SER A 36 -4.81 -11.00 3.46
C SER A 36 -3.82 -10.42 4.48
N PRO A 37 -4.27 -9.80 5.59
CA PRO A 37 -3.36 -9.30 6.61
C PRO A 37 -2.74 -10.44 7.44
N PHE A 38 -3.20 -11.67 7.25
CA PHE A 38 -2.80 -12.86 8.02
C PHE A 38 -1.61 -13.62 7.40
N ILE A 39 -0.99 -13.07 6.36
CA ILE A 39 0.25 -13.58 5.76
C ILE A 39 1.42 -12.63 6.03
N LEU A 40 2.63 -13.20 6.01
CA LEU A 40 3.88 -12.45 5.96
C LEU A 40 4.27 -12.27 4.50
N ASP A 41 4.76 -11.09 4.14
CA ASP A 41 5.35 -10.78 2.85
C ASP A 41 6.51 -9.80 3.02
N ALA A 42 7.72 -10.23 2.68
CA ALA A 42 8.93 -9.48 3.02
C ALA A 42 8.90 -8.04 2.50
N HIS A 43 8.47 -7.85 1.26
CA HIS A 43 8.34 -6.56 0.64
C HIS A 43 7.30 -5.68 1.35
N VAL A 44 6.05 -6.15 1.44
CA VAL A 44 4.95 -5.35 2.01
C VAL A 44 5.18 -5.05 3.49
N ASP A 45 5.69 -6.03 4.25
CA ASP A 45 5.98 -5.88 5.67
C ASP A 45 7.08 -4.83 5.90
N MET A 46 8.12 -4.80 5.05
CA MET A 46 9.17 -3.79 5.11
C MET A 46 8.70 -2.38 4.74
N LEU A 47 7.77 -2.25 3.79
CA LEU A 47 7.18 -0.97 3.40
C LEU A 47 6.35 -0.35 4.52
N ASN A 48 5.68 -1.18 5.32
CA ASN A 48 4.77 -0.75 6.39
C ASN A 48 5.47 -0.65 7.74
N ASN A 49 6.31 -1.62 8.09
CA ASN A 49 7.03 -1.70 9.35
C ASN A 49 8.54 -1.84 9.08
N PRO A 50 9.32 -0.74 9.17
CA PRO A 50 10.75 -0.76 8.87
C PRO A 50 11.58 -1.62 9.83
N ALA A 51 11.02 -2.13 10.94
CA ALA A 51 11.73 -3.10 11.78
C ALA A 51 11.97 -4.44 11.07
N TRP A 52 11.18 -4.79 10.05
CA TRP A 52 11.41 -5.98 9.21
C TRP A 52 12.71 -5.92 8.41
N ASN A 53 13.28 -4.74 8.22
CA ASN A 53 14.64 -4.58 7.69
C ASN A 53 15.69 -5.34 8.52
N ASN A 54 15.40 -5.66 9.79
CA ASN A 54 16.26 -6.50 10.61
C ASN A 54 16.15 -8.00 10.32
N MET A 55 15.01 -8.45 9.77
CA MET A 55 14.73 -9.85 9.47
C MET A 55 15.09 -10.19 8.02
N TYR A 56 14.85 -9.27 7.09
CA TYR A 56 15.19 -9.39 5.67
C TYR A 56 16.47 -8.61 5.35
N ARG A 57 17.59 -9.11 5.88
CA ARG A 57 18.92 -8.55 5.65
C ARG A 57 19.43 -8.98 4.28
N ASP A 58 20.18 -8.10 3.62
CA ASP A 58 20.82 -8.40 2.34
C ASP A 58 19.76 -8.88 1.33
N TYR A 59 18.76 -8.03 1.08
CA TYR A 59 17.58 -8.34 0.27
C TYR A 59 17.27 -7.21 -0.71
N ALA A 60 16.87 -7.56 -1.93
CA ALA A 60 16.33 -6.61 -2.90
C ALA A 60 14.95 -7.04 -3.40
N PHE A 61 14.12 -6.06 -3.73
CA PHE A 61 12.81 -6.27 -4.32
C PHE A 61 12.48 -5.14 -5.29
N ALA A 62 11.59 -5.42 -6.23
CA ALA A 62 11.00 -4.44 -7.12
C ALA A 62 9.59 -4.86 -7.52
N ASP A 63 8.71 -3.87 -7.71
CA ASP A 63 7.36 -4.08 -8.23
C ASP A 63 7.16 -3.27 -9.50
N LEU A 64 6.34 -3.82 -10.39
CA LEU A 64 5.80 -3.19 -11.57
C LEU A 64 4.29 -3.42 -11.57
N THR A 65 3.54 -2.32 -11.48
CA THR A 65 2.08 -2.29 -11.47
C THR A 65 1.60 -1.53 -12.70
N PRO A 66 0.63 -2.04 -13.48
CA PRO A 66 -0.02 -1.31 -14.56
C PRO A 66 -0.66 -0.03 -14.03
N GLU A 67 -0.42 1.09 -14.70
CA GLU A 67 -1.23 2.30 -14.50
C GLU A 67 -2.47 2.27 -15.39
N THR A 68 -3.49 3.06 -15.07
CA THR A 68 -4.62 3.27 -15.99
C THR A 68 -4.13 4.05 -17.21
N GLY A 69 -3.78 3.33 -18.29
CA GLY A 69 -3.19 3.87 -19.52
C GLY A 69 -1.97 3.08 -19.98
N ALA A 70 -1.21 3.59 -20.96
CA ALA A 70 -0.03 2.92 -21.53
C ALA A 70 1.25 3.08 -20.67
N GLY A 71 1.14 2.92 -19.35
CA GLY A 71 2.24 3.15 -18.39
C GLY A 71 2.33 2.07 -17.32
N PHE A 72 3.53 1.92 -16.73
CA PHE A 72 3.77 1.11 -15.54
C PHE A 72 4.28 2.01 -14.42
N ASP A 73 3.70 1.86 -13.22
CA ASP A 73 4.27 2.38 -11.98
C ASP A 73 5.19 1.33 -11.38
N GLY A 74 6.32 1.76 -10.84
CA GLY A 74 7.28 0.80 -10.30
C GLY A 74 8.20 1.40 -9.27
N HIS A 75 8.45 0.62 -8.23
CA HIS A 75 9.36 0.97 -7.16
C HIS A 75 10.30 -0.19 -6.87
N ALA A 76 11.44 0.13 -6.27
CA ALA A 76 12.44 -0.87 -5.90
C ALA A 76 13.03 -0.54 -4.54
N GLY A 77 13.46 -1.56 -3.83
CA GLY A 77 14.13 -1.41 -2.55
C GLY A 77 15.27 -2.39 -2.39
N VAL A 78 16.22 -1.99 -1.56
CA VAL A 78 17.36 -2.83 -1.21
C VAL A 78 17.76 -2.61 0.25
N THR A 79 18.24 -3.67 0.88
CA THR A 79 18.66 -3.71 2.28
C THR A 79 20.00 -4.39 2.40
N PHE A 80 20.79 -3.98 3.39
CA PHE A 80 22.11 -4.53 3.67
C PHE A 80 22.36 -4.59 5.17
N GLY A 81 22.99 -5.68 5.61
CA GLY A 81 23.50 -5.81 6.95
C GLY A 81 24.75 -4.97 7.17
N VAL A 82 24.72 -4.06 8.16
CA VAL A 82 25.89 -3.28 8.59
C VAL A 82 26.34 -3.76 9.96
N GLY A 83 27.32 -4.67 9.95
CA GLY A 83 27.78 -5.34 11.16
C GLY A 83 26.74 -6.32 11.72
N LYS A 84 26.70 -6.50 13.05
CA LYS A 84 25.83 -7.52 13.68
C LYS A 84 24.45 -7.02 14.09
N LYS A 85 24.27 -5.70 14.24
CA LYS A 85 23.06 -5.12 14.84
C LYS A 85 22.30 -4.19 13.91
N TRP A 86 22.98 -3.53 12.98
CA TRP A 86 22.39 -2.51 12.13
C TRP A 86 22.07 -3.07 10.74
N ASN A 87 21.00 -2.53 10.18
CA ASN A 87 20.59 -2.78 8.81
C ASN A 87 20.24 -1.45 8.18
N LEU A 88 20.78 -1.20 7.00
CA LEU A 88 20.55 0.02 6.23
C LEU A 88 20.02 -0.38 4.87
N GLY A 89 19.11 0.42 4.34
CA GLY A 89 18.53 0.21 3.03
C GLY A 89 17.83 1.46 2.55
N PHE A 90 17.23 1.35 1.37
CA PHE A 90 16.40 2.41 0.84
C PHE A 90 15.37 1.84 -0.14
N ILE A 91 14.29 2.59 -0.35
CA ILE A 91 13.28 2.34 -1.37
C ILE A 91 13.23 3.58 -2.28
N VAL A 92 13.10 3.37 -3.58
CA VAL A 92 13.02 4.44 -4.58
C VAL A 92 11.74 4.34 -5.40
N ASN A 93 11.30 5.50 -5.88
CA ASN A 93 10.20 5.67 -6.83
C ASN A 93 8.86 5.07 -6.39
N ARG A 94 8.58 5.06 -5.08
CA ARG A 94 7.34 4.50 -4.55
C ARG A 94 6.24 5.55 -4.59
N ARG A 95 5.12 5.28 -5.27
CA ARG A 95 3.90 6.06 -5.07
C ARG A 95 3.34 5.77 -3.68
N SER A 96 3.17 6.82 -2.90
CA SER A 96 2.59 6.77 -1.55
C SER A 96 1.99 8.12 -1.27
N ASP A 97 1.21 8.25 -0.22
CA ASP A 97 0.74 9.56 0.25
C ASP A 97 -0.25 10.25 -0.69
N MET A 98 -1.04 9.47 -1.44
CA MET A 98 -2.16 10.01 -2.21
C MET A 98 -3.25 10.56 -1.28
N TRP A 99 -3.83 11.70 -1.66
CA TRP A 99 -4.90 12.39 -0.94
C TRP A 99 -6.22 12.10 -1.65
N GLU A 100 -6.70 10.88 -1.54
CA GLU A 100 -7.95 10.49 -2.22
C GLU A 100 -9.18 10.76 -1.34
N ASN A 101 -10.33 10.91 -2.00
CA ASN A 101 -11.68 10.85 -1.43
C ASN A 101 -12.18 12.06 -0.63
N PHE A 102 -11.44 13.16 -0.57
CA PHE A 102 -12.05 14.41 -0.13
C PHE A 102 -12.89 14.98 -1.26
N ARG A 103 -14.17 15.22 -0.97
CA ARG A 103 -15.10 15.85 -1.90
C ARG A 103 -15.41 17.27 -1.40
N ASP A 104 -15.49 18.21 -2.32
CA ASP A 104 -15.96 19.55 -1.99
C ASP A 104 -17.48 19.56 -1.74
N THR A 105 -18.03 20.73 -1.40
CA THR A 105 -19.47 20.91 -1.16
C THR A 105 -20.35 20.64 -2.39
N SER A 106 -19.75 20.53 -3.58
CA SER A 106 -20.41 20.18 -4.84
C SER A 106 -20.22 18.71 -5.22
N ASN A 107 -19.72 17.88 -4.29
CA ASN A 107 -19.46 16.45 -4.49
C ASN A 107 -18.37 16.17 -5.55
N ASN A 108 -17.58 17.17 -5.93
CA ASN A 108 -16.43 16.98 -6.80
C ASN A 108 -15.23 16.53 -5.98
N LEU A 109 -14.49 15.54 -6.49
CA LEU A 109 -13.20 15.16 -5.91
C LEU A 109 -12.31 16.41 -5.89
N PHE A 110 -11.75 16.72 -4.72
CA PHE A 110 -10.74 17.76 -4.63
C PHE A 110 -9.64 17.45 -5.65
N PRO A 111 -9.18 18.44 -6.45
CA PRO A 111 -8.09 18.25 -7.42
C PRO A 111 -6.72 17.98 -6.76
N GLY A 112 -6.69 17.56 -5.50
CA GLY A 112 -5.50 17.40 -4.68
C GLY A 112 -4.72 16.12 -4.99
N ASN A 113 -3.43 16.30 -5.26
CA ASN A 113 -2.37 15.30 -5.14
C ASN A 113 -2.62 13.95 -5.86
N SER A 114 -2.72 13.98 -7.19
CA SER A 114 -2.72 12.75 -7.99
C SER A 114 -1.32 12.13 -7.93
N SER A 115 -1.12 11.20 -6.99
CA SER A 115 -0.03 10.23 -7.02
C SER A 115 1.38 10.78 -6.73
N PRO A 116 1.66 11.33 -5.53
CA PRO A 116 3.01 11.75 -5.20
C PRO A 116 3.97 10.57 -5.12
N ILE A 117 5.19 10.85 -5.56
CA ILE A 117 6.27 9.89 -5.65
C ILE A 117 7.21 10.14 -4.49
N VAL A 118 7.57 9.08 -3.78
CA VAL A 118 8.69 9.05 -2.84
C VAL A 118 9.93 8.67 -3.65
N PRO A 119 10.76 9.63 -4.10
CA PRO A 119 11.97 9.32 -4.85
C PRO A 119 12.94 8.51 -3.99
N PHE A 120 12.95 8.74 -2.69
CA PHE A 120 13.81 8.06 -1.73
C PHE A 120 13.14 7.95 -0.35
N MET A 121 13.14 6.74 0.19
CA MET A 121 12.80 6.42 1.58
C MET A 121 13.98 5.67 2.20
N GLY A 122 14.55 6.21 3.27
CA GLY A 122 15.61 5.51 4.00
C GLY A 122 15.02 4.35 4.80
N LEU A 123 15.74 3.24 4.92
CA LEU A 123 15.38 2.13 5.80
C LEU A 123 16.49 1.93 6.82
N ILE A 124 16.19 2.17 8.09
CA ILE A 124 17.16 2.03 9.18
C ILE A 124 16.57 1.03 10.17
N GLY A 125 17.24 -0.10 10.38
CA GLY A 125 16.85 -1.12 11.34
C GLY A 125 17.95 -1.36 12.37
N THR A 126 17.58 -1.58 13.63
CA THR A 126 18.52 -2.10 14.63
C THR A 126 17.89 -3.10 15.58
N SER A 127 18.71 -4.07 16.00
CA SER A 127 18.36 -5.04 17.04
C SER A 127 18.85 -4.52 18.40
N VAL A 128 17.91 -4.01 19.21
CA VAL A 128 18.20 -3.53 20.58
C VAL A 128 18.69 -4.68 21.45
N ASN A 129 18.00 -5.82 21.35
CA ASN A 129 18.41 -7.10 21.91
C ASN A 129 17.86 -8.25 21.04
N LYS A 130 18.09 -9.51 21.45
CA LYS A 130 17.66 -10.71 20.70
C LYS A 130 16.14 -10.87 20.53
N ASN A 131 15.35 -10.15 21.33
CA ASN A 131 13.90 -10.22 21.33
C ASN A 131 13.24 -8.92 20.88
N PHE A 132 14.00 -7.83 20.65
CA PHE A 132 13.42 -6.53 20.36
C PHE A 132 14.19 -5.82 19.25
N HIS A 133 13.48 -5.56 18.16
CA HIS A 133 13.98 -4.93 16.95
C HIS A 133 13.18 -3.67 16.70
N ILE A 134 13.85 -2.60 16.29
CA ILE A 134 13.21 -1.34 15.91
C ILE A 134 13.66 -0.95 14.51
N GLY A 135 12.83 -0.13 13.86
CA GLY A 135 13.16 0.46 12.58
C GLY A 135 12.60 1.86 12.43
N LEU A 136 13.21 2.64 11.54
CA LEU A 136 12.82 3.97 11.15
C LEU A 136 12.96 4.09 9.63
N ALA A 137 11.95 4.68 8.98
CA ALA A 137 11.98 4.98 7.58
C ALA A 137 11.49 6.40 7.27
N PRO A 138 12.40 7.39 7.21
CA PRO A 138 12.07 8.75 6.85
C PRO A 138 12.00 8.89 5.32
N TYR A 139 11.12 9.76 4.85
CA TYR A 139 10.96 10.02 3.42
C TYR A 139 10.38 11.42 3.15
N VAL A 140 10.49 11.83 1.90
CA VAL A 140 9.77 12.97 1.33
C VAL A 140 9.03 12.47 0.09
N ALA A 141 7.75 12.80 -0.05
CA ALA A 141 6.96 12.56 -1.25
C ALA A 141 6.70 13.88 -1.98
N MET A 142 6.74 13.87 -3.30
CA MET A 142 6.57 15.07 -4.12
C MET A 142 5.75 14.76 -5.36
N TRP A 143 4.98 15.75 -5.81
CA TRP A 143 4.32 15.75 -7.10
C TRP A 143 4.27 17.15 -7.67
N SER A 144 4.32 17.26 -8.99
CA SER A 144 4.06 18.52 -9.67
C SER A 144 3.47 18.28 -11.06
N ARG A 145 2.58 19.16 -11.49
CA ARG A 145 2.01 19.20 -12.83
C ARG A 145 1.93 20.64 -13.32
N LYS A 146 2.35 20.85 -14.55
CA LYS A 146 2.10 22.08 -15.30
C LYS A 146 1.26 21.76 -16.52
N GLY A 147 0.26 22.58 -16.79
CA GLY A 147 -0.60 22.42 -17.96
C GLY A 147 -1.06 23.77 -18.48
N THR A 148 -1.31 23.83 -19.78
CA THR A 148 -1.94 24.96 -20.44
C THR A 148 -3.11 24.42 -21.24
N SER A 149 -4.31 24.97 -20.98
CA SER A 149 -5.50 24.71 -21.79
C SER A 149 -5.80 25.92 -22.66
N SER A 150 -6.18 25.70 -23.92
CA SER A 150 -6.45 26.74 -24.89
C SER A 150 -7.72 26.43 -25.70
N ASP A 151 -8.89 26.74 -25.14
CA ASP A 151 -10.16 26.63 -25.87
C ASP A 151 -10.74 28.00 -26.25
N THR A 152 -10.50 29.05 -25.44
CA THR A 152 -10.88 30.44 -25.80
C THR A 152 -10.06 31.52 -25.07
N THR A 153 -9.67 31.28 -23.81
CA THR A 153 -8.65 32.04 -23.07
C THR A 153 -7.62 31.04 -22.57
N ALA A 154 -6.33 31.38 -22.66
CA ALA A 154 -5.29 30.50 -22.12
C ALA A 154 -5.42 30.43 -20.59
N THR A 155 -5.66 29.23 -20.08
CA THR A 155 -5.61 28.94 -18.64
C THR A 155 -4.34 28.15 -18.37
N ASN A 156 -3.46 28.71 -17.56
CA ASN A 156 -2.27 28.03 -17.07
C ASN A 156 -2.56 27.45 -15.69
N THR A 157 -2.23 26.17 -15.50
CA THR A 157 -2.37 25.48 -14.22
C THR A 157 -0.99 25.01 -13.76
N ASP A 158 -0.60 25.38 -12.53
CA ASP A 158 0.59 24.88 -11.85
C ASP A 158 0.14 24.26 -10.53
N ALA A 159 0.31 22.94 -10.39
CA ALA A 159 -0.10 22.20 -9.21
C ALA A 159 1.10 21.44 -8.64
N SER A 160 1.24 21.45 -7.33
CA SER A 160 2.32 20.75 -6.63
C SER A 160 1.88 20.27 -5.26
N SER A 161 2.55 19.23 -4.78
CA SER A 161 2.40 18.72 -3.42
C SER A 161 3.75 18.32 -2.85
N ASN A 162 3.82 18.36 -1.52
CA ASN A 162 4.97 17.85 -0.79
C ASN A 162 4.48 17.24 0.53
N SER A 163 5.01 16.06 0.82
CA SER A 163 4.79 15.38 2.08
C SER A 163 6.13 15.02 2.70
N MET A 164 6.27 15.26 4.00
CA MET A 164 7.38 14.77 4.79
C MET A 164 6.81 13.74 5.76
N GLY A 165 7.41 12.55 5.80
CA GLY A 165 6.89 11.49 6.65
C GLY A 165 7.98 10.59 7.20
N ALA A 166 7.59 9.83 8.21
CA ALA A 166 8.41 8.78 8.78
C ALA A 166 7.52 7.62 9.23
N ASN A 167 7.99 6.40 8.97
CA ASN A 167 7.47 5.20 9.60
C ASN A 167 8.42 4.76 10.71
N LEU A 168 7.87 4.46 11.88
CA LEU A 168 8.58 3.85 13.00
C LEU A 168 8.04 2.45 13.19
N GLY A 169 8.93 1.48 13.39
CA GLY A 169 8.58 0.08 13.45
C GLY A 169 9.16 -0.59 14.69
N PHE A 170 8.47 -1.61 15.19
CA PHE A 170 9.05 -2.55 16.14
C PHE A 170 8.59 -3.99 15.87
N ILE A 171 9.44 -4.93 16.28
CA ILE A 171 9.12 -6.36 16.39
C ILE A 171 9.61 -6.84 17.76
N TYR A 172 8.72 -7.48 18.51
CA TYR A 172 9.01 -8.05 19.82
C TYR A 172 8.72 -9.55 19.83
N MET A 173 9.74 -10.34 20.14
CA MET A 173 9.65 -11.79 20.26
C MET A 173 9.07 -12.18 21.62
N ILE A 174 8.00 -12.96 21.61
CA ILE A 174 7.37 -13.53 22.82
C ILE A 174 7.64 -15.04 22.87
N LYS A 175 7.41 -15.68 24.02
CA LYS A 175 7.74 -17.11 24.23
C LYS A 175 7.13 -18.04 23.17
N LYS A 176 5.97 -17.70 22.64
CA LYS A 176 5.22 -18.51 21.67
C LYS A 176 4.81 -17.66 20.46
N GLY A 177 5.74 -16.91 19.90
CA GLY A 177 5.43 -16.05 18.76
C GLY A 177 6.17 -14.74 18.75
N TRP A 178 5.56 -13.77 18.10
CA TRP A 178 6.05 -12.39 18.06
C TRP A 178 4.89 -11.43 17.84
N VAL A 179 5.10 -10.18 18.21
CA VAL A 179 4.19 -9.07 17.94
C VAL A 179 4.97 -7.98 17.25
N GLU A 180 4.29 -7.22 16.42
CA GLU A 180 4.84 -6.11 15.70
C GLU A 180 3.92 -4.90 15.77
N GLY A 181 4.50 -3.73 15.55
CA GLY A 181 3.72 -2.54 15.30
C GLY A 181 4.48 -1.54 14.45
N ASN A 182 3.73 -0.76 13.69
CA ASN A 182 4.23 0.42 13.00
C ASN A 182 3.44 1.66 13.39
N PHE A 183 4.12 2.80 13.37
CA PHE A 183 3.58 4.12 13.55
C PHE A 183 3.97 4.98 12.36
N THR A 184 3.01 5.63 11.74
CA THR A 184 3.24 6.55 10.63
C THR A 184 2.94 7.96 11.10
N PHE A 185 3.86 8.87 10.84
CA PHE A 185 3.64 10.30 10.96
C PHE A 185 3.91 10.96 9.62
N ARG A 186 3.02 11.85 9.19
CA ARG A 186 3.18 12.60 7.95
C ARG A 186 2.64 14.01 8.07
N MET A 187 3.41 14.96 7.57
CA MET A 187 3.00 16.33 7.34
C MET A 187 2.91 16.57 5.85
N ASN A 188 1.83 17.18 5.41
CA ASN A 188 1.54 17.32 4.00
C ASN A 188 1.11 18.75 3.68
N LYS A 189 1.45 19.18 2.47
CA LYS A 189 1.01 20.45 1.89
C LYS A 189 0.78 20.28 0.40
N TYR A 190 -0.10 21.11 -0.14
CA TYR A 190 -0.30 21.20 -1.59
C TYR A 190 -0.64 22.62 -1.99
N LYS A 191 -0.40 22.92 -3.26
CA LYS A 191 -0.71 24.20 -3.88
C LYS A 191 -1.13 23.97 -5.32
N SER A 192 -2.24 24.56 -5.74
CA SER A 192 -2.74 24.54 -7.11
C SER A 192 -3.10 25.96 -7.52
N GLU A 193 -2.40 26.47 -8.53
CA GLU A 193 -2.61 27.80 -9.09
C GLU A 193 -3.23 27.66 -10.47
N SER A 194 -4.25 28.46 -10.75
CA SER A 194 -4.87 28.59 -12.06
C SER A 194 -4.91 30.06 -12.45
N THR A 195 -4.21 30.41 -13.52
CA THR A 195 -4.17 31.77 -14.06
C THR A 195 -4.95 31.81 -15.37
N THR A 196 -6.01 32.62 -15.39
CA THR A 196 -6.82 32.89 -16.59
C THR A 196 -6.78 34.39 -16.87
N GLY A 197 -6.20 34.79 -18.01
CA GLY A 197 -5.91 36.19 -18.28
C GLY A 197 -4.92 36.77 -17.26
N SER A 198 -5.31 37.82 -16.53
CA SER A 198 -4.51 38.45 -15.48
C SER A 198 -4.89 38.04 -14.05
N VAL A 199 -5.87 37.15 -13.89
CA VAL A 199 -6.37 36.71 -12.58
C VAL A 199 -5.77 35.35 -12.25
N THR A 200 -5.12 35.26 -11.09
CA THR A 200 -4.65 34.00 -10.52
C THR A 200 -5.54 33.61 -9.36
N SER A 201 -6.03 32.37 -9.38
CA SER A 201 -6.67 31.72 -8.26
C SER A 201 -5.75 30.63 -7.71
N THR A 202 -5.55 30.62 -6.40
CA THR A 202 -4.67 29.69 -5.68
C THR A 202 -5.50 28.90 -4.69
N LEU A 203 -5.52 27.58 -4.82
CA LEU A 203 -6.04 26.65 -3.81
C LEU A 203 -4.86 25.98 -3.13
N GLU A 204 -4.74 26.12 -1.81
CA GLU A 204 -3.60 25.56 -1.09
C GLU A 204 -3.99 25.04 0.30
N ASN A 205 -3.17 24.11 0.80
CA ASN A 205 -3.20 23.66 2.18
C ASN A 205 -1.79 23.76 2.75
N ASP A 206 -1.63 24.62 3.76
CA ASP A 206 -0.32 24.91 4.36
C ASP A 206 0.18 23.78 5.27
N GLY A 207 -0.72 22.89 5.70
CA GLY A 207 -0.38 21.81 6.60
C GLY A 207 -1.55 20.87 6.85
N GLY A 208 -1.24 19.59 6.92
CA GLY A 208 -2.14 18.55 7.41
C GLY A 208 -1.32 17.47 8.08
N ILE A 209 -1.75 17.03 9.25
CA ILE A 209 -1.06 15.98 10.01
C ILE A 209 -1.84 14.69 9.84
N GLN A 210 -1.12 13.65 9.47
CA GLN A 210 -1.61 12.28 9.48
C GLN A 210 -0.82 11.48 10.51
N PHE A 211 -1.56 10.73 11.32
CA PHE A 211 -1.03 9.75 12.25
C PHE A 211 -1.64 8.38 11.95
N GLY A 212 -0.82 7.35 11.98
CA GLY A 212 -1.23 5.96 11.83
C GLY A 212 -0.53 5.08 12.85
N ALA A 213 -1.21 4.03 13.29
CA ALA A 213 -0.65 2.97 14.11
C ALA A 213 -1.28 1.64 13.69
N ASN A 214 -0.46 0.63 13.38
CA ASN A 214 -0.94 -0.71 13.06
C ASN A 214 -0.16 -1.74 13.87
N PHE A 215 -0.86 -2.77 14.33
CA PHE A 215 -0.32 -3.85 15.15
C PHE A 215 -0.74 -5.20 14.58
N ARG A 216 0.18 -6.16 14.69
CA ARG A 216 -0.02 -7.54 14.25
C ARG A 216 0.71 -8.47 15.21
N GLY A 217 0.21 -9.69 15.38
CA GLY A 217 0.92 -10.69 16.18
C GLY A 217 0.79 -12.08 15.60
N TRP A 218 1.82 -12.90 15.70
CA TRP A 218 1.76 -14.33 15.39
C TRP A 218 1.87 -15.08 16.70
N ILE A 219 0.76 -15.64 17.18
CA ILE A 219 0.68 -16.29 18.49
C ILE A 219 0.42 -17.79 18.30
N TYR A 220 1.38 -18.62 18.71
CA TYR A 220 1.24 -20.07 18.66
C TYR A 220 0.59 -20.59 19.96
N PRO A 221 -0.63 -21.18 19.92
CA PRO A 221 -1.35 -21.52 21.15
C PRO A 221 -0.61 -22.55 22.03
N SER A 222 -0.02 -23.56 21.40
CA SER A 222 0.69 -24.66 22.06
C SER A 222 2.14 -24.77 21.58
N LYS A 223 2.99 -25.40 22.40
CA LYS A 223 4.40 -25.66 22.05
C LYS A 223 4.42 -26.65 20.89
N GLY A 224 5.08 -26.28 19.79
CA GLY A 224 5.15 -27.11 18.58
C GLY A 224 3.95 -26.96 17.64
N SER A 225 2.98 -26.09 17.95
CA SER A 225 1.94 -25.72 16.98
C SER A 225 2.58 -25.07 15.75
N LYS A 226 2.19 -25.53 14.56
CA LYS A 226 2.46 -24.83 13.29
C LYS A 226 1.43 -23.73 13.02
N VAL A 227 0.25 -23.81 13.66
CA VAL A 227 -0.82 -22.82 13.51
C VAL A 227 -0.54 -21.62 14.40
N ALA A 228 -0.52 -20.43 13.81
CA ALA A 228 -0.50 -19.15 14.50
C ALA A 228 -1.89 -18.49 14.47
N LEU A 229 -2.32 -17.98 15.62
CA LEU A 229 -3.39 -17.00 15.72
C LEU A 229 -2.82 -15.62 15.40
N VAL A 230 -3.49 -14.91 14.49
CA VAL A 230 -3.04 -13.62 13.98
C VAL A 230 -4.06 -12.52 14.27
N PRO A 231 -4.00 -11.86 15.45
CA PRO A 231 -4.75 -10.64 15.70
C PRO A 231 -4.13 -9.47 14.93
N VAL A 232 -5.00 -8.60 14.42
CA VAL A 232 -4.62 -7.37 13.71
C VAL A 232 -5.44 -6.20 14.27
N LEU A 233 -4.81 -5.03 14.37
CA LEU A 233 -5.44 -3.79 14.78
C LEU A 233 -4.79 -2.63 14.03
N GLY A 234 -5.58 -1.68 13.55
CA GLY A 234 -5.12 -0.48 12.88
C GLY A 234 -5.92 0.73 13.31
N PHE A 235 -5.23 1.86 13.37
CA PHE A 235 -5.79 3.18 13.61
C PHE A 235 -5.10 4.16 12.67
N ASN A 236 -5.87 4.99 11.98
CA ASN A 236 -5.34 6.09 11.20
C ASN A 236 -6.23 7.30 11.35
N THR A 237 -5.63 8.48 11.39
CA THR A 237 -6.36 9.75 11.39
C THR A 237 -5.59 10.80 10.61
N MET A 238 -6.33 11.71 9.98
CA MET A 238 -5.76 12.91 9.38
C MET A 238 -6.71 14.08 9.55
N SER A 239 -6.15 15.29 9.55
CA SER A 239 -6.92 16.52 9.47
C SER A 239 -6.16 17.60 8.71
N PHE A 240 -6.89 18.47 8.03
CA PHE A 240 -6.35 19.63 7.32
C PHE A 240 -7.46 20.64 7.00
N GLN A 241 -7.07 21.86 6.64
CA GLN A 241 -8.00 22.92 6.25
C GLN A 241 -7.43 23.70 5.06
N PRO A 242 -8.00 23.54 3.86
CA PRO A 242 -7.54 24.27 2.69
C PRO A 242 -8.01 25.72 2.73
N LYS A 243 -7.35 26.56 1.94
CA LYS A 243 -7.72 27.95 1.69
C LYS A 243 -7.65 28.25 0.20
N SER A 244 -8.52 29.13 -0.26
CA SER A 244 -8.60 29.58 -1.63
C SER A 244 -8.41 31.08 -1.69
N THR A 245 -7.45 31.54 -2.49
CA THR A 245 -7.16 32.95 -2.74
C THR A 245 -7.44 33.28 -4.19
N SER A 246 -8.20 34.35 -4.45
CA SER A 246 -8.42 34.88 -5.80
C SER A 246 -8.19 36.38 -5.79
N GLY A 247 -7.21 36.86 -6.55
CA GLY A 247 -6.75 38.25 -6.45
C GLY A 247 -6.24 38.57 -5.03
N SER A 248 -6.87 39.53 -4.35
CA SER A 248 -6.53 39.94 -2.98
C SER A 248 -7.42 39.31 -1.89
N THR A 249 -8.37 38.44 -2.26
CA THR A 249 -9.33 37.86 -1.32
C THR A 249 -8.97 36.42 -1.01
N THR A 250 -8.80 36.09 0.27
CA THR A 250 -8.56 34.73 0.76
C THR A 250 -9.77 34.24 1.55
N VAL A 251 -10.24 33.03 1.24
CA VAL A 251 -11.33 32.35 1.92
C VAL A 251 -10.82 31.02 2.46
N THR A 252 -11.04 30.78 3.74
CA THR A 252 -10.74 29.49 4.38
C THR A 252 -11.86 28.49 4.06
N GLY A 253 -11.49 27.29 3.64
CA GLY A 253 -12.42 26.19 3.35
C GLY A 253 -12.88 25.45 4.61
N LEU A 254 -13.61 24.34 4.38
CA LEU A 254 -14.05 23.44 5.45
C LEU A 254 -12.86 22.78 6.18
N ASN A 255 -13.02 22.49 7.46
CA ASN A 255 -12.14 21.61 8.21
C ASN A 255 -12.41 20.17 7.77
N TYR A 256 -11.41 19.52 7.20
CA TYR A 256 -11.49 18.11 6.85
C TYR A 256 -10.84 17.27 7.93
N SER A 257 -11.50 16.17 8.30
CA SER A 257 -10.93 15.13 9.13
C SER A 257 -11.34 13.76 8.64
N TRP A 258 -10.44 12.79 8.83
CA TRP A 258 -10.72 11.39 8.58
C TRP A 258 -10.15 10.55 9.71
N MET A 259 -10.85 9.47 10.03
CA MET A 259 -10.45 8.47 11.00
C MET A 259 -10.82 7.10 10.47
N SER A 260 -9.93 6.14 10.65
CA SER A 260 -10.17 4.73 10.39
C SER A 260 -9.68 3.92 11.58
N ILE A 261 -10.54 3.05 12.08
CA ILE A 261 -10.20 2.00 13.02
C ILE A 261 -10.49 0.68 12.32
N ASN A 262 -9.54 -0.24 12.36
CA ASN A 262 -9.74 -1.58 11.84
C ASN A 262 -9.19 -2.60 12.80
N GLY A 263 -9.73 -3.81 12.73
CA GLY A 263 -9.22 -4.91 13.52
C GLY A 263 -9.78 -6.23 13.04
N GLY A 264 -9.16 -7.29 13.51
CA GLY A 264 -9.58 -8.63 13.13
C GLY A 264 -8.73 -9.70 13.74
N VAL A 265 -9.11 -10.92 13.43
CA VAL A 265 -8.40 -12.11 13.87
C VAL A 265 -8.47 -13.15 12.78
N GLY A 266 -7.34 -13.82 12.58
CA GLY A 266 -7.22 -14.90 11.63
C GLY A 266 -6.25 -15.97 12.10
N LEU A 267 -6.02 -16.92 11.22
CA LEU A 267 -5.08 -18.00 11.39
C LEU A 267 -4.08 -17.97 10.25
N ASN A 268 -2.84 -18.34 10.55
CA ASN A 268 -1.83 -18.70 9.57
C ASN A 268 -1.41 -20.14 9.86
N TRP A 269 -1.55 -21.01 8.86
CA TRP A 269 -1.36 -22.44 8.97
C TRP A 269 -0.52 -22.97 7.81
N PRO A 270 0.79 -23.18 8.02
CA PRO A 270 1.60 -23.99 7.13
C PRO A 270 1.25 -25.47 7.32
N ILE A 271 0.83 -26.10 6.22
CA ILE A 271 0.52 -27.52 6.11
C ILE A 271 1.67 -28.17 5.33
N MET A 272 2.41 -29.06 6.01
CA MET A 272 3.67 -29.61 5.48
C MET A 272 4.66 -28.47 5.17
N ASP A 273 5.53 -28.66 4.17
CA ASP A 273 6.50 -27.65 3.72
C ASP A 273 6.08 -26.98 2.40
N ASP A 274 4.97 -27.43 1.81
CA ASP A 274 4.54 -27.05 0.45
C ASP A 274 3.24 -26.26 0.40
N ILE A 275 2.46 -26.18 1.50
CA ILE A 275 1.17 -25.48 1.51
C ILE A 275 1.13 -24.50 2.67
N GLN A 276 0.71 -23.27 2.40
CA GLN A 276 0.34 -22.29 3.42
C GLN A 276 -1.10 -21.87 3.22
N ILE A 277 -1.89 -21.95 4.29
CA ILE A 277 -3.25 -21.43 4.33
C ILE A 277 -3.29 -20.32 5.37
N ALA A 278 -3.88 -19.18 5.02
CA ALA A 278 -4.16 -18.12 5.96
C ALA A 278 -5.54 -17.53 5.72
N GLY A 279 -6.20 -17.06 6.77
CA GLY A 279 -7.54 -16.51 6.64
C GLY A 279 -8.15 -16.09 7.96
N GLY A 280 -9.23 -15.36 7.90
CA GLY A 280 -9.85 -14.79 9.08
C GLY A 280 -10.92 -13.77 8.76
N VAL A 281 -11.29 -12.98 9.77
CA VAL A 281 -12.30 -11.94 9.65
C VAL A 281 -11.72 -10.62 10.14
N THR A 282 -11.96 -9.55 9.39
CA THR A 282 -11.67 -8.18 9.81
C THR A 282 -12.95 -7.33 9.79
N ALA A 283 -12.89 -6.19 10.48
CA ALA A 283 -13.89 -5.15 10.45
C ALA A 283 -13.20 -3.78 10.35
N PHE A 284 -13.84 -2.85 9.67
CA PHE A 284 -13.37 -1.48 9.52
C PHE A 284 -14.48 -0.51 9.93
N TYR A 285 -14.12 0.53 10.63
CA TYR A 285 -14.96 1.68 10.93
C TYR A 285 -14.24 2.92 10.44
N ASN A 286 -14.80 3.57 9.42
CA ASN A 286 -14.24 4.79 8.84
C ASN A 286 -15.21 5.94 9.07
N THR A 287 -14.66 7.11 9.35
CA THR A 287 -15.42 8.36 9.36
C THR A 287 -14.66 9.42 8.60
N ALA A 288 -15.33 10.13 7.70
CA ALA A 288 -14.83 11.35 7.08
C ALA A 288 -15.78 12.50 7.45
N LYS A 289 -15.23 13.65 7.80
CA LYS A 289 -15.99 14.85 8.14
C LYS A 289 -15.42 16.07 7.41
N ALA A 290 -16.30 16.91 6.90
CA ALA A 290 -15.99 18.24 6.41
C ALA A 290 -16.94 19.26 7.07
N ASP A 291 -16.44 20.24 7.82
CA ASP A 291 -17.29 21.22 8.49
C ASP A 291 -16.79 22.66 8.43
N SER A 292 -17.71 23.63 8.47
CA SER A 292 -17.41 25.00 8.89
C SER A 292 -18.67 25.67 9.39
N GLY A 293 -18.72 25.99 10.70
CA GLY A 293 -19.77 26.78 11.34
C GLY A 293 -21.20 26.26 11.13
N ASN A 294 -21.78 26.60 9.98
CA ASN A 294 -23.15 26.28 9.60
C ASN A 294 -23.28 25.09 8.63
N VAL A 295 -22.17 24.55 8.12
CA VAL A 295 -22.15 23.41 7.20
C VAL A 295 -21.41 22.25 7.86
N GLU A 296 -22.00 21.06 7.82
CA GLU A 296 -21.38 19.80 8.24
C GLU A 296 -21.74 18.70 7.24
N ILE A 297 -20.72 18.03 6.70
CA ILE A 297 -20.83 16.82 5.89
C ILE A 297 -20.11 15.71 6.65
N LYS A 298 -20.76 14.58 6.86
CA LYS A 298 -20.17 13.44 7.56
C LYS A 298 -20.51 12.14 6.82
N SER A 299 -19.49 11.35 6.54
CA SER A 299 -19.60 10.01 5.99
C SER A 299 -19.09 9.01 7.02
N THR A 300 -19.81 7.92 7.22
CA THR A 300 -19.47 6.84 8.15
C THR A 300 -19.64 5.50 7.45
N ASP A 301 -18.58 4.70 7.42
CA ASP A 301 -18.60 3.35 6.85
C ASP A 301 -18.35 2.33 7.95
N LEU A 302 -19.22 1.34 8.06
CA LEU A 302 -18.97 0.12 8.82
C LEU A 302 -18.84 -1.05 7.85
N ILE A 303 -17.61 -1.50 7.65
CA ILE A 303 -17.30 -2.62 6.76
C ILE A 303 -17.09 -3.86 7.62
N ALA A 304 -18.14 -4.67 7.81
CA ALA A 304 -18.08 -5.87 8.63
C ALA A 304 -19.20 -6.87 8.29
N PRO A 305 -18.92 -8.18 8.34
CA PRO A 305 -17.59 -8.80 8.39
C PRO A 305 -16.88 -8.70 7.02
N VAL A 306 -15.55 -8.65 7.03
CA VAL A 306 -14.72 -8.90 5.83
C VAL A 306 -14.01 -10.22 6.01
N PHE A 307 -14.36 -11.21 5.19
CA PHE A 307 -13.74 -12.52 5.19
C PHE A 307 -12.50 -12.51 4.30
N HIS A 308 -11.44 -13.15 4.78
CA HIS A 308 -10.18 -13.34 4.06
C HIS A 308 -9.82 -14.82 3.99
N MET A 309 -9.34 -15.26 2.84
CA MET A 309 -8.72 -16.56 2.66
C MET A 309 -7.57 -16.44 1.65
N ALA A 310 -6.47 -17.11 1.95
CA ALA A 310 -5.26 -17.14 1.15
C ALA A 310 -4.71 -18.56 1.17
N VAL A 311 -4.37 -19.08 0.00
CA VAL A 311 -3.73 -20.37 -0.18
C VAL A 311 -2.53 -20.17 -1.08
N GLU A 312 -1.35 -20.56 -0.59
CA GLU A 312 -0.10 -20.61 -1.34
C GLU A 312 0.36 -22.06 -1.38
N THR A 313 0.67 -22.59 -2.56
CA THR A 313 1.13 -23.97 -2.72
C THR A 313 2.33 -24.07 -3.65
N ARG A 314 3.37 -24.79 -3.21
CA ARG A 314 4.50 -25.17 -4.05
C ARG A 314 4.07 -26.33 -4.94
N ILE A 315 3.87 -26.05 -6.22
CA ILE A 315 3.47 -27.03 -7.24
C ILE A 315 4.71 -27.81 -7.72
N ALA A 316 5.85 -27.12 -7.82
CA ALA A 316 7.17 -27.68 -8.11
C ALA A 316 8.24 -26.83 -7.44
N ASP A 317 9.49 -27.29 -7.38
CA ASP A 317 10.61 -26.56 -6.75
C ASP A 317 10.80 -25.14 -7.30
N TRP A 318 10.43 -24.93 -8.57
CA TRP A 318 10.52 -23.64 -9.25
C TRP A 318 9.17 -22.93 -9.40
N LEU A 319 8.05 -23.53 -8.99
CA LEU A 319 6.69 -23.01 -9.24
C LEU A 319 5.80 -23.02 -8.00
N THR A 320 5.20 -21.87 -7.71
CA THR A 320 4.18 -21.68 -6.69
C THR A 320 2.87 -21.23 -7.31
N GLY A 321 1.75 -21.82 -6.90
CA GLY A 321 0.40 -21.35 -7.21
C GLY A 321 -0.24 -20.65 -6.02
N ARG A 322 -1.07 -19.64 -6.29
CA ARG A 322 -1.73 -18.82 -5.27
C ARG A 322 -3.19 -18.57 -5.58
N LEU A 323 -4.00 -18.59 -4.54
CA LEU A 323 -5.40 -18.24 -4.56
C LEU A 323 -5.69 -17.33 -3.35
N GLY A 324 -6.32 -16.19 -3.63
CA GLY A 324 -6.79 -15.23 -2.65
C GLY A 324 -8.30 -15.04 -2.74
N PHE A 325 -8.93 -14.81 -1.60
CA PHE A 325 -10.33 -14.43 -1.52
C PHE A 325 -10.53 -13.36 -0.45
N GLN A 326 -11.24 -12.29 -0.81
CA GLN A 326 -11.66 -11.26 0.13
C GLN A 326 -13.07 -10.78 -0.22
N LYS A 327 -13.97 -10.75 0.75
CA LYS A 327 -15.32 -10.19 0.55
C LYS A 327 -15.91 -9.70 1.86
N GLY A 328 -16.65 -8.59 1.80
CA GLY A 328 -17.38 -8.11 2.97
C GLY A 328 -18.67 -7.38 2.63
N ILE A 329 -19.25 -6.79 3.68
CA ILE A 329 -20.46 -5.97 3.60
C ILE A 329 -20.07 -4.58 4.07
N ASN A 330 -20.46 -3.54 3.32
CA ASN A 330 -20.31 -2.14 3.72
C ASN A 330 -21.67 -1.55 4.07
N SER A 331 -21.80 -1.02 5.28
CA SER A 331 -22.91 -0.14 5.66
C SER A 331 -22.41 1.30 5.60
N GLU A 332 -22.91 2.07 4.64
CA GLU A 332 -22.52 3.46 4.43
C GLU A 332 -23.61 4.38 4.96
N LYS A 333 -23.22 5.41 5.71
CA LYS A 333 -24.11 6.47 6.20
C LYS A 333 -23.52 7.82 5.85
N ASN A 334 -24.28 8.62 5.11
CA ASN A 334 -23.92 9.98 4.73
C ASN A 334 -24.92 10.98 5.33
N GLU A 335 -24.40 11.95 6.07
CA GLU A 335 -25.15 12.99 6.78
C GLU A 335 -24.70 14.36 6.26
N PHE A 336 -25.66 15.26 6.05
CA PHE A 336 -25.41 16.65 5.69
C PHE A 336 -26.27 17.59 6.50
N THR A 337 -25.69 18.70 6.94
CA THR A 337 -26.38 19.83 7.56
C THR A 337 -25.87 21.13 6.95
N ALA A 338 -26.78 22.01 6.53
CA ALA A 338 -26.49 23.38 6.12
C ALA A 338 -27.54 24.34 6.69
N GLY A 339 -27.18 25.06 7.76
CA GLY A 339 -28.12 25.89 8.51
C GLY A 339 -29.24 25.04 9.11
N SER A 340 -30.47 25.23 8.66
CA SER A 340 -31.65 24.44 9.08
C SER A 340 -31.95 23.23 8.19
N LEU A 341 -31.28 23.10 7.04
CA LEU A 341 -31.45 21.97 6.14
C LEU A 341 -30.61 20.79 6.65
N THR A 342 -31.25 19.64 6.86
CA THR A 342 -30.58 18.38 7.22
C THR A 342 -30.97 17.28 6.24
N GLY A 343 -30.06 16.34 6.00
CA GLY A 343 -30.28 15.17 5.15
C GLY A 343 -29.45 13.98 5.61
N GLU A 344 -30.01 12.79 5.41
CA GLU A 344 -29.38 11.51 5.74
C GLU A 344 -29.67 10.50 4.63
N VAL A 345 -28.63 9.78 4.20
CA VAL A 345 -28.73 8.63 3.30
C VAL A 345 -27.97 7.48 3.94
N SER A 346 -28.59 6.30 3.95
CA SER A 346 -27.98 5.06 4.43
C SER A 346 -28.10 3.97 3.36
N GLU A 347 -27.01 3.26 3.09
CA GLU A 347 -26.93 2.22 2.07
C GLU A 347 -26.22 0.98 2.61
N LEU A 348 -26.56 -0.19 2.04
CA LEU A 348 -25.89 -1.45 2.32
C LEU A 348 -25.36 -2.01 1.00
N LEU A 349 -24.04 -2.08 0.87
CA LEU A 349 -23.33 -2.43 -0.36
C LEU A 349 -22.43 -3.65 -0.14
N ALA A 350 -22.10 -4.34 -1.23
CA ALA A 350 -21.05 -5.36 -1.19
C ALA A 350 -19.69 -4.67 -1.16
N HIS A 351 -18.85 -4.99 -0.17
CA HIS A 351 -17.46 -4.54 -0.13
C HIS A 351 -16.58 -5.47 -0.97
N ASN A 352 -15.77 -4.87 -1.86
CA ASN A 352 -14.98 -5.52 -2.90
C ASN A 352 -15.86 -6.32 -3.89
N SER A 353 -16.27 -5.64 -4.97
CA SER A 353 -17.10 -6.23 -6.04
C SER A 353 -16.39 -7.34 -6.82
N SER A 354 -15.10 -7.52 -6.58
CA SER A 354 -14.26 -8.58 -7.10
C SER A 354 -13.50 -9.21 -5.92
N SER A 355 -13.64 -10.52 -5.77
CA SER A 355 -13.38 -11.20 -4.50
C SER A 355 -12.41 -12.37 -4.62
N ILE A 356 -11.84 -12.65 -5.79
CA ILE A 356 -10.99 -13.80 -6.03
C ILE A 356 -9.78 -13.35 -6.82
N SER A 357 -8.59 -13.54 -6.25
CA SER A 357 -7.33 -13.31 -6.95
C SER A 357 -6.58 -14.61 -7.17
N LEU A 358 -5.85 -14.70 -8.28
CA LEU A 358 -4.91 -15.78 -8.55
C LEU A 358 -3.52 -15.21 -8.76
N GLY A 359 -2.51 -16.03 -8.53
CA GLY A 359 -1.16 -15.69 -8.94
C GLY A 359 -0.25 -16.91 -9.03
N ALA A 360 0.92 -16.66 -9.61
CA ALA A 360 1.99 -17.64 -9.74
C ALA A 360 3.31 -17.03 -9.28
N GLY A 361 4.20 -17.88 -8.78
CA GLY A 361 5.56 -17.52 -8.39
C GLY A 361 6.55 -18.45 -9.04
N PHE A 362 7.60 -17.89 -9.64
CA PHE A 362 8.70 -18.62 -10.24
C PHE A 362 9.97 -18.41 -9.42
N HIS A 363 10.64 -19.50 -9.05
CA HIS A 363 11.79 -19.49 -8.15
C HIS A 363 13.02 -20.05 -8.84
N PHE A 364 14.10 -19.27 -8.86
CA PHE A 364 15.38 -19.65 -9.46
C PHE A 364 16.52 -19.37 -8.48
N GLY A 365 16.86 -20.37 -7.67
CA GLY A 365 17.86 -20.22 -6.61
C GLY A 365 17.42 -19.19 -5.57
N ARG A 366 18.04 -18.01 -5.58
CA ARG A 366 17.79 -16.89 -4.65
C ARG A 366 16.85 -15.82 -5.22
N PHE A 367 16.47 -15.97 -6.48
CA PHE A 367 15.63 -15.03 -7.20
C PHE A 367 14.19 -15.55 -7.24
N SER A 368 13.21 -14.67 -7.00
CA SER A 368 11.79 -14.96 -7.24
C SER A 368 11.19 -13.92 -8.18
N ILE A 369 10.24 -14.37 -9.00
CA ILE A 369 9.29 -13.51 -9.71
C ILE A 369 7.89 -13.96 -9.31
N ASP A 370 7.07 -13.03 -8.85
CA ASP A 370 5.71 -13.27 -8.40
C ASP A 370 4.76 -12.39 -9.21
N ALA A 371 3.69 -12.96 -9.75
CA ALA A 371 2.73 -12.23 -10.57
C ALA A 371 1.28 -12.56 -10.21
N THR A 372 0.40 -11.56 -10.31
CA THR A 372 -1.05 -11.77 -10.24
C THR A 372 -1.65 -11.98 -11.61
N VAL A 373 -2.66 -12.84 -11.68
CA VAL A 373 -3.57 -12.91 -12.84
C VAL A 373 -4.66 -11.88 -12.62
N SER A 374 -4.86 -11.01 -13.60
CA SER A 374 -5.88 -9.96 -13.54
C SER A 374 -7.28 -10.58 -13.40
N GLU A 375 -8.09 -10.07 -12.48
CA GLU A 375 -9.47 -10.52 -12.31
C GLU A 375 -10.33 -10.26 -13.56
N ARG A 376 -9.89 -9.33 -14.42
CA ARG A 376 -10.50 -9.06 -15.73
C ARG A 376 -10.42 -10.28 -16.65
N TRP A 377 -9.40 -11.13 -16.51
CA TRP A 377 -9.30 -12.40 -17.24
C TRP A 377 -10.49 -13.33 -16.95
N PHE A 378 -11.02 -13.35 -15.73
CA PHE A 378 -12.21 -14.15 -15.39
C PHE A 378 -13.51 -13.57 -15.91
N ARG A 379 -13.59 -12.24 -16.02
CA ARG A 379 -14.81 -11.55 -16.49
C ARG A 379 -14.90 -11.48 -18.01
N HIS A 380 -13.76 -11.33 -18.68
CA HIS A 380 -13.67 -11.07 -20.12
C HIS A 380 -13.03 -12.24 -20.90
N GLY A 381 -12.51 -13.26 -20.22
CA GLY A 381 -11.94 -14.46 -20.84
C GLY A 381 -10.67 -14.17 -21.63
N PHE A 382 -10.54 -14.77 -22.82
CA PHE A 382 -9.39 -14.59 -23.71
C PHE A 382 -9.54 -13.39 -24.65
N ASN A 383 -10.34 -12.39 -24.29
CA ASN A 383 -10.62 -11.27 -25.17
C ASN A 383 -9.35 -10.40 -25.44
N PHE A 384 -8.33 -10.49 -24.59
CA PHE A 384 -6.96 -10.01 -24.86
C PHE A 384 -6.30 -10.63 -26.12
N LEU A 385 -6.63 -11.87 -26.52
CA LEU A 385 -6.14 -12.48 -27.77
C LEU A 385 -6.74 -11.83 -29.02
N SER A 386 -7.85 -11.09 -28.86
CA SER A 386 -8.51 -10.37 -29.96
C SER A 386 -7.97 -8.95 -30.17
N GLY A 387 -7.00 -8.51 -29.36
CA GLY A 387 -6.43 -7.17 -29.45
C GLY A 387 -7.29 -6.07 -28.83
N GLY A 388 -8.16 -6.39 -27.88
CA GLY A 388 -8.91 -5.37 -27.13
C GLY A 388 -7.96 -4.48 -26.32
N ASP A 389 -7.98 -3.18 -26.60
CA ASP A 389 -7.01 -2.16 -26.15
C ASP A 389 -6.90 -1.93 -24.61
N ASN A 390 -7.52 -2.76 -23.76
CA ASN A 390 -7.56 -2.54 -22.29
C ASN A 390 -7.53 -3.82 -21.44
N GLU A 391 -7.02 -4.94 -21.97
CA GLU A 391 -7.04 -6.24 -21.27
C GLU A 391 -5.65 -6.73 -20.83
N ASP A 392 -5.15 -6.17 -19.72
CA ASP A 392 -3.93 -6.66 -19.08
C ASP A 392 -4.17 -8.06 -18.48
N MET A 393 -3.44 -9.06 -18.97
CA MET A 393 -3.46 -10.44 -18.45
C MET A 393 -2.88 -10.53 -17.03
N PHE A 394 -1.83 -9.75 -16.74
CA PHE A 394 -1.12 -9.75 -15.47
C PHE A 394 -1.38 -8.43 -14.74
N GLY A 395 -1.81 -8.53 -13.48
CA GLY A 395 -2.21 -7.35 -12.71
C GLY A 395 -1.05 -6.66 -12.02
N VAL A 396 -0.06 -7.39 -11.52
CA VAL A 396 1.14 -6.87 -10.82
C VAL A 396 2.25 -7.89 -11.01
N ILE A 397 3.46 -7.42 -11.26
CA ILE A 397 4.67 -8.25 -11.31
C ILE A 397 5.63 -7.76 -10.24
N SER A 398 6.14 -8.69 -9.46
CA SER A 398 7.12 -8.45 -8.41
C SER A 398 8.34 -9.32 -8.66
N ALA A 399 9.51 -8.79 -8.37
CA ALA A 399 10.75 -9.54 -8.40
C ALA A 399 11.50 -9.33 -7.08
N SER A 400 12.18 -10.38 -6.62
CA SER A 400 13.01 -10.28 -5.43
C SER A 400 14.27 -11.12 -5.50
N TYR A 401 15.29 -10.71 -4.75
CA TYR A 401 16.58 -11.39 -4.69
C TYR A 401 17.13 -11.40 -3.27
N ASN A 402 17.48 -12.59 -2.79
CA ASN A 402 18.10 -12.79 -1.49
C ASN A 402 19.63 -12.89 -1.63
N PHE A 403 20.38 -11.92 -1.10
CA PHE A 403 21.84 -11.93 -1.14
C PHE A 403 22.46 -12.77 0.00
N ALA A 404 21.70 -13.07 1.06
CA ALA A 404 22.19 -13.80 2.23
C ALA A 404 22.74 -15.18 1.82
N LYS A 405 23.97 -15.48 2.25
CA LYS A 405 24.71 -16.70 1.88
C LYS A 405 24.51 -17.86 2.82
#